data_AF-A0A1M5LZJ9-F1
#
_entry.id   AF-A0A1M5LZJ9-F1
#
_cell.length_a   1.000
_cell.length_b   1.000
_cell.length_c   1.000
_cell.angle_alpha   90.00
_cell.angle_beta   90.00
_cell.angle_gamma   90.00
#
_symmetry.space_group_name_H-M   'P 1'
#
loop_
_entity.id
_entity.type
_entity.pdbx_description
1 polymer ?
#
loop_
_entity_poly.entity_id
_entity_poly.type
_entity_poly.pdbx_seq_one_letter_code
_entity_poly.pdbx_strand_id
1 'polypeptide(L)'
;MGRIILALFLLAGLIVQAQPQLKGGLEAFVMTNKVYPPYSLQNCIQGVVTVGFKLNKKGEVYHSVVRKGIGTDLDDEALRLIRLSSGKWEVPSGHDSTLVMIAPMIFNLSGYGCDVKSKQEIQLAITNYKSNEGMTNAVLNFYKNKDSVKYKPEEEARILRLKADLGYDEAYLKERISDGKRKLKQKDLQGACEDFMFVRNMGSKLADELIAQYCH
;
A
#
# COMPACT_ATOMS: atom_id res chain seq x y z
N MET A 1 -67.46 -21.54 22.18
CA MET A 1 -66.43 -22.47 21.66
C MET A 1 -65.29 -21.64 21.08
N GLY A 2 -64.33 -21.24 21.93
CA GLY A 2 -63.20 -20.39 21.53
C GLY A 2 -62.09 -21.24 20.92
N ARG A 3 -61.68 -20.90 19.69
CA ARG A 3 -60.54 -21.52 19.01
C ARG A 3 -59.26 -20.86 19.50
N ILE A 4 -58.47 -21.59 20.28
CA ILE A 4 -57.10 -21.20 20.65
C ILE A 4 -56.21 -21.52 19.44
N ILE A 5 -55.81 -20.50 18.69
CA ILE A 5 -54.76 -20.62 17.67
C ILE A 5 -53.43 -20.44 18.40
N LEU A 6 -52.74 -21.55 18.64
CA LEU A 6 -51.39 -21.57 19.18
C LEU A 6 -50.44 -21.11 18.06
N ALA A 7 -50.10 -19.82 18.05
CA ALA A 7 -49.10 -19.28 17.14
C ALA A 7 -47.70 -19.74 17.61
N LEU A 8 -47.18 -20.80 17.01
CA LEU A 8 -45.80 -21.23 17.19
C LEU A 8 -44.89 -20.24 16.43
N PHE A 9 -44.41 -19.22 17.13
CA PHE A 9 -43.31 -18.38 16.63
C PHE A 9 -42.03 -19.21 16.64
N LEU A 10 -41.72 -19.83 15.50
CA LEU A 10 -40.39 -20.35 15.19
C LEU A 10 -39.42 -19.16 15.11
N LEU A 11 -38.79 -18.83 16.24
CA LEU A 11 -37.57 -18.03 16.29
C LEU A 11 -36.46 -18.80 15.58
N ALA A 12 -36.40 -18.67 14.25
CA ALA A 12 -35.22 -19.03 13.49
C ALA A 12 -34.11 -18.03 13.87
N GLY A 13 -33.32 -18.38 14.89
CA GLY A 13 -32.13 -17.62 15.25
C GLY A 13 -31.17 -17.61 14.06
N LEU A 14 -31.00 -16.44 13.43
CA LEU A 14 -29.93 -16.21 12.47
C LEU A 14 -28.60 -16.36 13.22
N ILE A 15 -27.91 -17.48 13.03
CA ILE A 15 -26.56 -17.66 13.55
C ILE A 15 -25.66 -16.75 12.72
N VAL A 16 -25.34 -15.56 13.25
CA VAL A 16 -24.32 -14.69 12.67
C VAL A 16 -22.98 -15.39 12.81
N GLN A 17 -22.41 -15.85 11.71
CA GLN A 17 -21.06 -16.40 11.72
C GLN A 17 -20.07 -15.30 12.12
N ALA A 18 -19.31 -15.54 13.19
CA ALA A 18 -18.24 -14.64 13.60
C ALA A 18 -17.25 -14.48 12.44
N GLN A 19 -16.89 -13.23 12.13
CA GLN A 19 -15.90 -12.89 11.11
C GLN A 19 -14.55 -12.59 11.76
N PRO A 20 -13.43 -12.75 11.03
CA PRO A 20 -12.14 -12.32 11.56
C PRO A 20 -12.10 -10.83 11.90
N GLN A 21 -11.43 -10.49 13.00
CA GLN A 21 -11.30 -9.11 13.46
C GLN A 21 -9.83 -8.76 13.72
N LEU A 22 -9.43 -7.56 13.32
CA LEU A 22 -8.10 -7.06 13.64
C LEU A 22 -8.10 -6.51 15.06
N LYS A 23 -7.14 -6.93 15.89
CA LYS A 23 -7.00 -6.42 17.25
C LYS A 23 -6.85 -4.90 17.24
N GLY A 24 -7.75 -4.19 17.93
CA GLY A 24 -7.79 -2.72 17.97
C GLY A 24 -8.49 -2.05 16.78
N GLY A 25 -8.98 -2.82 15.81
CA GLY A 25 -9.73 -2.31 14.65
C GLY A 25 -8.86 -1.86 13.48
N LEU A 26 -9.38 -2.07 12.27
CA LEU A 26 -8.68 -1.74 11.02
C LEU A 26 -8.40 -0.24 10.89
N GLU A 27 -9.36 0.62 11.23
CA GLU A 27 -9.22 2.06 11.09
C GLU A 27 -8.09 2.62 11.97
N ALA A 28 -8.10 2.27 13.26
CA ALA A 28 -7.04 2.67 14.19
C ALA A 28 -5.67 2.13 13.77
N PHE A 29 -5.63 0.90 13.25
CA PHE A 29 -4.41 0.31 12.70
C PHE A 29 -3.89 1.10 11.50
N VAL A 30 -4.73 1.42 10.52
CA VAL A 30 -4.35 2.22 9.34
C VAL A 30 -3.87 3.60 9.77
N MET A 31 -4.58 4.28 10.66
CA MET A 31 -4.20 5.62 11.13
C MET A 31 -2.86 5.65 11.85
N THR A 32 -2.53 4.61 12.62
CA THR A 32 -1.28 4.52 13.39
C THR A 32 -0.10 4.06 12.54
N ASN A 33 -0.35 3.24 11.51
CA ASN A 33 0.71 2.58 10.75
C ASN A 33 0.91 3.14 9.35
N LYS A 34 0.01 3.97 8.81
CA LYS A 34 0.18 4.56 7.48
C LYS A 34 1.46 5.38 7.39
N VAL A 35 2.18 5.20 6.29
CA VAL A 35 3.29 6.04 5.86
C VAL A 35 2.85 6.64 4.53
N TYR A 36 2.52 7.93 4.54
CA TYR A 36 1.93 8.57 3.36
C TYR A 36 2.97 8.66 2.23
N PRO A 37 2.76 7.99 1.08
CA PRO A 37 3.74 7.96 0.02
C PRO A 37 4.00 9.35 -0.60
N PRO A 38 5.22 9.64 -1.08
CA PRO A 38 5.61 11.02 -1.39
C PRO A 38 4.87 11.59 -2.59
N TYR A 39 4.54 10.78 -3.61
CA TYR A 39 3.84 11.30 -4.78
C TYR A 39 2.41 11.73 -4.41
N SER A 40 1.68 10.87 -3.70
CA SER A 40 0.33 11.21 -3.24
C SER A 40 0.30 12.34 -2.23
N LEU A 41 1.30 12.41 -1.34
CA LEU A 41 1.45 13.50 -0.38
C LEU A 41 1.64 14.85 -1.08
N GLN A 42 2.61 14.95 -1.99
CA GLN A 42 2.93 16.18 -2.73
C GLN A 42 1.78 16.64 -3.64
N ASN A 43 0.98 15.70 -4.14
CA ASN A 43 -0.14 15.98 -5.02
C ASN A 43 -1.49 16.05 -4.29
N CYS A 44 -1.51 15.96 -2.96
CA CYS A 44 -2.73 15.98 -2.16
C CYS A 44 -3.78 14.94 -2.57
N ILE A 45 -3.32 13.80 -3.08
CA ILE A 45 -4.17 12.71 -3.51
C ILE A 45 -4.60 11.97 -2.25
N GLN A 46 -5.91 11.89 -2.00
CA GLN A 46 -6.51 11.21 -0.85
C GLN A 46 -7.73 10.42 -1.33
N GLY A 47 -8.19 9.46 -0.52
CA GLY A 47 -9.35 8.65 -0.87
C GLY A 47 -9.39 7.31 -0.17
N VAL A 48 -10.17 6.39 -0.72
CA VAL A 48 -10.36 5.04 -0.18
C VAL A 48 -9.80 4.02 -1.15
N VAL A 49 -8.89 3.18 -0.66
CA VAL A 49 -8.42 1.99 -1.38
C VAL A 49 -9.07 0.76 -0.76
N THR A 50 -9.76 -0.03 -1.56
CA THR A 50 -10.38 -1.28 -1.12
C THR A 50 -9.45 -2.44 -1.44
N VAL A 51 -8.98 -3.14 -0.41
CA VAL A 51 -8.13 -4.33 -0.55
C VAL A 51 -8.94 -5.59 -0.26
N GLY A 52 -8.84 -6.57 -1.14
CA GLY A 52 -9.33 -7.93 -0.93
C GLY A 52 -8.18 -8.82 -0.48
N PHE A 53 -8.34 -9.58 0.60
CA PHE A 53 -7.26 -10.41 1.14
C PHE A 53 -7.79 -11.68 1.79
N LYS A 54 -6.91 -12.65 2.02
CA LYS A 54 -7.24 -13.93 2.64
C LYS A 54 -6.35 -14.19 3.84
N LEU A 55 -6.95 -14.79 4.87
CA LEU A 55 -6.29 -15.15 6.12
C LEU A 55 -6.26 -16.66 6.30
N ASN A 56 -5.18 -17.16 6.90
CA ASN A 56 -5.19 -18.51 7.45
C ASN A 56 -5.76 -18.52 8.89
N LYS A 57 -5.88 -19.71 9.49
CA LYS A 57 -6.41 -19.87 10.85
C LYS A 57 -5.58 -19.19 11.95
N LYS A 58 -4.33 -18.81 11.65
CA LYS A 58 -3.44 -18.08 12.57
C LYS A 58 -3.55 -16.55 12.41
N GLY A 59 -4.46 -16.07 11.55
CA GLY A 59 -4.58 -14.64 11.26
C GLY A 59 -3.45 -14.09 10.38
N GLU A 60 -2.69 -14.96 9.71
CA GLU A 60 -1.64 -14.54 8.78
C GLU A 60 -2.25 -14.28 7.40
N VAL A 61 -1.88 -13.14 6.80
CA VAL A 61 -2.25 -12.80 5.42
C VAL A 61 -1.37 -13.60 4.47
N TYR A 62 -1.99 -14.41 3.61
CA TYR A 62 -1.28 -15.18 2.59
C TYR A 62 -1.59 -14.74 1.15
N HIS A 63 -2.59 -13.86 0.97
CA HIS A 63 -2.92 -13.26 -0.32
C HIS A 63 -3.60 -11.90 -0.11
N SER A 64 -3.26 -10.91 -0.94
CA SER A 64 -3.89 -9.60 -0.96
C SER A 64 -3.85 -9.00 -2.37
N VAL A 65 -4.91 -8.29 -2.75
CA VAL A 65 -5.05 -7.62 -4.04
C VAL A 65 -5.91 -6.37 -3.90
N VAL A 66 -5.56 -5.30 -4.62
CA VAL A 66 -6.39 -4.11 -4.69
C VAL A 66 -7.64 -4.42 -5.53
N ARG A 67 -8.82 -4.26 -4.92
CA ARG A 67 -10.12 -4.43 -5.59
C ARG A 67 -10.60 -3.15 -6.23
N LYS A 68 -10.38 -2.03 -5.55
CA LYS A 68 -10.66 -0.68 -6.05
C LYS A 68 -9.59 0.26 -5.52
N GLY A 69 -8.72 0.69 -6.41
CA GLY A 69 -7.62 1.60 -6.09
C GLY A 69 -7.89 3.02 -6.56
N ILE A 70 -7.03 3.92 -6.12
CA ILE A 70 -6.88 5.27 -6.68
C ILE A 70 -6.01 5.18 -7.96
N GLY A 71 -5.10 4.20 -7.99
CA GLY A 71 -4.12 3.97 -9.05
C GLY A 71 -2.91 4.89 -8.92
N THR A 72 -2.42 5.01 -7.69
CA THR A 72 -1.21 5.75 -7.29
C THR A 72 -0.45 4.94 -6.24
N ASP A 73 0.64 5.48 -5.71
CA ASP A 73 1.42 4.85 -4.64
C ASP A 73 0.63 4.61 -3.33
N LEU A 74 -0.58 5.18 -3.17
CA LEU A 74 -1.51 4.79 -2.09
C LEU A 74 -2.02 3.35 -2.19
N ASP A 75 -2.11 2.80 -3.40
CA ASP A 75 -2.56 1.42 -3.61
C ASP A 75 -1.53 0.42 -3.05
N ASP A 76 -0.25 0.71 -3.25
CA ASP A 76 0.87 -0.07 -2.70
C ASP A 76 0.93 0.05 -1.18
N GLU A 77 0.71 1.25 -0.65
CA GLU A 77 0.65 1.48 0.79
C GLU A 77 -0.53 0.72 1.43
N ALA A 78 -1.67 0.62 0.76
CA ALA A 78 -2.80 -0.16 1.25
C ALA A 78 -2.47 -1.67 1.30
N LEU A 79 -1.81 -2.19 0.28
CA LEU A 79 -1.31 -3.58 0.27
C LEU A 79 -0.30 -3.82 1.39
N ARG A 80 0.64 -2.89 1.59
CA ARG A 80 1.62 -2.95 2.68
C ARG A 80 0.94 -2.99 4.05
N LEU A 81 -0.07 -2.16 4.29
CA LEU A 81 -0.81 -2.14 5.55
C LEU A 81 -1.54 -3.46 5.83
N ILE A 82 -2.15 -4.08 4.81
CA ILE A 82 -2.69 -5.44 4.95
C ILE A 82 -1.57 -6.42 5.30
N ARG A 83 -0.44 -6.39 4.60
CA ARG A 83 0.69 -7.28 4.90
C ARG A 83 1.24 -7.08 6.32
N LEU A 84 1.36 -5.83 6.78
CA LEU A 84 1.80 -5.47 8.13
C LEU A 84 0.79 -5.90 9.21
N SER A 85 -0.48 -6.10 8.84
CA SER A 85 -1.51 -6.62 9.74
C SER A 85 -1.45 -8.14 9.93
N SER A 86 -0.62 -8.85 9.16
CA SER A 86 -0.47 -10.31 9.23
C SER A 86 -0.11 -10.77 10.65
N GLY A 87 -0.81 -11.80 11.12
CA GLY A 87 -0.65 -12.37 12.47
C GLY A 87 -1.32 -11.56 13.58
N LYS A 88 -2.02 -10.47 13.27
CA LYS A 88 -2.73 -9.61 14.24
C LYS A 88 -4.25 -9.80 14.21
N TRP A 89 -4.74 -10.70 13.36
CA TRP A 89 -6.16 -10.99 13.20
C TRP A 89 -6.60 -12.13 14.12
N GLU A 90 -7.69 -11.92 14.83
CA GLU A 90 -8.41 -12.95 15.56
C GLU A 90 -9.36 -13.65 14.59
N VAL A 91 -9.08 -14.91 14.28
CA VAL A 91 -9.80 -15.71 13.28
C VAL A 91 -10.65 -16.77 13.99
N PRO A 92 -11.99 -16.74 13.85
CA PRO A 92 -12.87 -17.75 14.42
C PRO A 92 -12.57 -19.15 13.88
N SER A 93 -12.75 -20.18 14.70
CA SER A 93 -12.42 -21.58 14.35
C SER A 93 -13.13 -22.09 13.10
N GLY A 94 -14.34 -21.58 12.81
CA GLY A 94 -15.15 -21.92 11.64
C GLY A 94 -14.88 -21.07 10.39
N HIS A 95 -13.87 -20.18 10.40
CA HIS A 95 -13.56 -19.36 9.23
C HIS A 95 -13.01 -20.22 8.08
N ASP A 96 -13.64 -20.09 6.91
CA ASP A 96 -13.12 -20.64 5.65
C ASP A 96 -11.98 -19.75 5.15
N SER A 97 -10.75 -20.26 5.20
CA SER A 97 -9.57 -19.53 4.75
C SER A 97 -9.60 -19.16 3.27
N THR A 98 -10.45 -19.77 2.45
CA THR A 98 -10.59 -19.43 1.02
C THR A 98 -11.41 -18.16 0.77
N LEU A 99 -12.18 -17.72 1.78
CA LEU A 99 -13.01 -16.53 1.75
C LEU A 99 -12.15 -15.27 1.60
N VAL A 100 -12.56 -14.39 0.68
CA VAL A 100 -11.93 -13.08 0.51
C VAL A 100 -12.56 -12.10 1.49
N MET A 101 -11.75 -11.56 2.38
CA MET A 101 -12.12 -10.42 3.23
C MET A 101 -11.89 -9.11 2.49
N ILE A 102 -12.72 -8.10 2.80
CA ILE A 102 -12.68 -6.79 2.15
C ILE A 102 -12.35 -5.72 3.21
N ALA A 103 -11.26 -5.01 3.00
CA ALA A 103 -10.80 -3.93 3.87
C ALA A 103 -10.79 -2.60 3.10
N PRO A 104 -11.70 -1.65 3.41
CA PRO A 104 -11.57 -0.28 2.94
C PRO A 104 -10.53 0.47 3.78
N MET A 105 -9.52 1.04 3.12
CA MET A 105 -8.47 1.84 3.75
C MET A 105 -8.65 3.31 3.40
N ILE A 106 -8.85 4.13 4.43
CA ILE A 106 -9.11 5.56 4.27
C ILE A 106 -7.81 6.33 4.42
N PHE A 107 -7.38 6.98 3.34
CA PHE A 107 -6.26 7.90 3.31
C PHE A 107 -6.77 9.33 3.29
N ASN A 108 -6.64 10.02 4.41
CA ASN A 108 -6.91 11.44 4.54
C ASN A 108 -5.60 12.22 4.75
N LEU A 109 -5.56 13.43 4.20
CA LEU A 109 -4.53 14.42 4.51
C LEU A 109 -5.16 15.54 5.32
N SER A 110 -4.56 15.85 6.46
CA SER A 110 -4.92 16.99 7.31
C SER A 110 -3.65 17.75 7.66
N GLY A 111 -3.64 19.07 7.51
CA GLY A 111 -2.50 19.91 7.89
C GLY A 111 -1.35 19.96 6.87
N TYR A 112 -1.59 19.58 5.62
CA TYR A 112 -0.59 19.58 4.54
C TYR A 112 -0.82 20.68 3.48
N GLY A 113 -1.66 21.68 3.79
CA GLY A 113 -1.97 22.76 2.84
C GLY A 113 -2.71 22.28 1.59
N CYS A 114 -3.42 21.15 1.66
CA CYS A 114 -4.14 20.58 0.53
C CYS A 114 -5.42 21.32 0.17
N ASP A 115 -5.79 22.34 0.93
CA ASP A 115 -7.01 23.13 0.74
C ASP A 115 -6.98 23.99 -0.53
N VAL A 116 -5.79 24.21 -1.11
CA VAL A 116 -5.60 25.06 -2.29
C VAL A 116 -5.59 24.31 -3.62
N LYS A 117 -5.42 22.97 -3.62
CA LYS A 117 -5.40 22.18 -4.87
C LYS A 117 -6.82 21.85 -5.32
N SER A 118 -7.13 22.17 -6.58
CA SER A 118 -8.42 21.83 -7.17
C SER A 118 -8.57 20.33 -7.42
N LYS A 119 -9.82 19.86 -7.51
CA LYS A 119 -10.12 18.46 -7.88
C LYS A 119 -9.53 18.09 -9.25
N GLN A 120 -9.49 19.04 -10.18
CA GLN A 120 -8.95 18.86 -11.52
C GLN A 120 -7.43 18.65 -11.50
N GLU A 121 -6.70 19.43 -10.69
CA GLU A 121 -5.25 19.24 -10.52
C GLU A 121 -4.92 17.90 -9.87
N ILE A 122 -5.70 17.49 -8.86
CA ILE A 122 -5.54 16.17 -8.22
C ILE A 122 -5.80 15.05 -9.23
N GLN A 123 -6.88 15.17 -10.03
CA GLN A 123 -7.21 14.18 -11.05
C GLN A 123 -6.15 14.11 -12.15
N LEU A 124 -5.59 15.26 -12.55
CA LEU A 124 -4.48 15.32 -13.50
C LEU A 124 -3.23 14.63 -12.94
N ALA A 125 -2.90 14.84 -11.67
CA ALA A 125 -1.80 14.12 -11.02
C ALA A 125 -2.03 12.60 -11.04
N ILE A 126 -3.22 12.12 -10.66
CA ILE A 126 -3.55 10.68 -10.75
C ILE A 126 -3.38 10.15 -12.18
N THR A 127 -3.84 10.89 -13.19
CA THR A 127 -3.68 10.51 -14.60
C THR A 127 -2.22 10.47 -15.01
N ASN A 128 -1.42 11.48 -14.62
CA ASN A 128 0.00 11.56 -14.92
C ASN A 128 0.78 10.42 -14.27
N TYR A 129 0.47 10.06 -13.03
CA TYR A 129 1.07 8.89 -12.37
C TYR A 129 0.86 7.62 -13.20
N LYS A 130 -0.39 7.38 -13.62
CA LYS A 130 -0.77 6.20 -14.41
C LYS A 130 -0.10 6.17 -15.78
N SER A 131 -0.09 7.30 -16.50
CA SER A 131 0.54 7.37 -17.83
C SER A 131 2.06 7.19 -17.75
N ASN A 132 2.66 7.54 -16.61
CA ASN A 132 4.09 7.49 -16.41
C ASN A 132 4.61 6.15 -15.90
N GLU A 133 3.74 5.20 -15.51
CA GLU A 133 4.14 3.92 -14.94
C GLU A 133 5.17 3.17 -15.82
N GLY A 134 4.93 3.11 -17.13
CA GLY A 134 5.86 2.48 -18.08
C GLY A 134 7.23 3.17 -18.13
N MET A 135 7.25 4.50 -18.04
CA MET A 135 8.48 5.30 -18.03
C MET A 135 9.24 5.15 -16.71
N THR A 136 8.53 5.19 -15.58
CA THR A 136 9.10 4.88 -14.25
C THR A 136 9.72 3.49 -14.24
N ASN A 137 9.01 2.49 -14.77
CA ASN A 137 9.53 1.13 -14.88
C ASN A 137 10.76 1.03 -15.80
N ALA A 138 10.84 1.83 -16.85
CA ALA A 138 12.04 1.89 -17.68
C ALA A 138 13.27 2.40 -16.91
N VAL A 139 13.12 3.45 -16.09
CA VAL A 139 14.19 3.95 -15.21
C VAL A 139 14.60 2.88 -14.20
N LEU A 140 13.62 2.30 -13.49
CA LEU A 140 13.85 1.27 -12.48
C LEU A 140 14.60 0.06 -13.05
N ASN A 141 14.14 -0.44 -14.21
CA ASN A 141 14.74 -1.60 -14.84
C ASN A 141 16.13 -1.31 -15.40
N PHE A 142 16.41 -0.08 -15.85
CA PHE A 142 17.74 0.29 -16.33
C PHE A 142 18.79 0.14 -15.22
N TYR A 143 18.57 0.74 -14.05
CA TYR A 143 19.53 0.66 -12.94
C TYR A 143 19.51 -0.67 -12.20
N LYS A 144 18.36 -1.36 -12.14
CA LYS A 144 18.30 -2.73 -11.60
C LYS A 144 19.22 -3.70 -12.35
N ASN A 145 19.46 -3.44 -13.62
CA ASN A 145 20.29 -4.25 -14.50
C ASN A 145 21.73 -3.75 -14.64
N LYS A 146 22.17 -2.75 -13.83
CA LYS A 146 23.47 -2.07 -13.99
C LYS A 146 24.68 -3.02 -14.04
N ASP A 147 24.64 -4.12 -13.29
CA ASP A 147 25.70 -5.14 -13.26
C ASP A 147 25.46 -6.31 -14.23
N SER A 148 24.45 -6.21 -15.09
CA SER A 148 24.09 -7.25 -16.04
C SER A 148 24.48 -6.87 -17.47
N VAL A 149 24.58 -7.87 -18.35
CA VAL A 149 24.82 -7.69 -19.80
C VAL A 149 23.75 -6.83 -20.49
N LYS A 150 22.58 -6.62 -19.85
CA LYS A 150 21.50 -5.78 -20.39
C LYS A 150 21.74 -4.29 -20.19
N TYR A 151 22.70 -3.89 -19.36
CA TYR A 151 23.03 -2.48 -19.15
C TYR A 151 23.78 -1.91 -20.35
N LYS A 152 23.33 -0.73 -20.78
CA LYS A 152 23.88 -0.01 -21.92
C LYS A 152 24.27 1.40 -21.46
N PRO A 153 25.56 1.65 -21.15
CA PRO A 153 26.03 2.94 -20.64
C PRO A 153 25.61 4.13 -21.53
N GLU A 154 25.56 3.93 -22.85
CA GLU A 154 25.15 4.93 -23.83
C GLU A 154 23.70 5.42 -23.66
N GLU A 155 22.84 4.64 -22.99
CA GLU A 155 21.46 5.03 -22.70
C GLU A 155 21.33 5.85 -21.40
N GLU A 156 22.37 5.91 -20.55
CA GLU A 156 22.28 6.51 -19.21
C GLU A 156 21.90 8.00 -19.25
N ALA A 157 22.44 8.76 -20.20
CA ALA A 157 22.09 10.17 -20.38
C ALA A 157 20.61 10.38 -20.75
N ARG A 158 20.00 9.44 -21.49
CA ARG A 158 18.56 9.46 -21.80
C ARG A 158 17.74 9.11 -20.55
N ILE A 159 18.17 8.11 -19.78
CA ILE A 159 17.48 7.66 -18.57
C ILE A 159 17.54 8.73 -17.47
N LEU A 160 18.64 9.46 -17.33
CA LEU A 160 18.74 10.58 -16.40
C LEU A 160 17.77 11.71 -16.74
N ARG A 161 17.62 12.06 -18.03
CA ARG A 161 16.60 13.03 -18.46
C ARG A 161 15.19 12.54 -18.16
N LEU A 162 14.89 11.28 -18.51
CA LEU A 162 13.59 10.69 -18.21
C LEU A 162 13.27 10.72 -16.71
N LYS A 163 14.23 10.36 -15.86
CA LYS A 163 14.10 10.42 -14.40
C LYS A 163 13.78 11.84 -13.91
N ALA A 164 14.45 12.85 -14.47
CA ALA A 164 14.19 14.25 -14.14
C ALA A 164 12.80 14.71 -14.60
N ASP A 165 12.39 14.36 -15.82
CA ASP A 165 11.05 14.67 -16.37
C ASP A 165 9.92 14.04 -15.55
N LEU A 166 10.18 12.88 -14.96
CA LEU A 166 9.26 12.18 -14.05
C LEU A 166 9.21 12.77 -12.63
N GLY A 167 10.06 13.75 -12.32
CA GLY A 167 10.12 14.40 -11.01
C GLY A 167 10.84 13.60 -9.92
N TYR A 168 11.62 12.57 -10.27
CA TYR A 168 12.40 11.78 -9.31
C TYR A 168 13.74 12.44 -9.00
N ASP A 169 13.70 13.62 -8.39
CA ASP A 169 14.89 14.34 -7.95
C ASP A 169 15.48 13.79 -6.64
N GLU A 170 16.58 14.38 -6.19
CA GLU A 170 17.23 13.95 -4.94
C GLU A 170 16.33 14.15 -3.71
N ALA A 171 15.47 15.17 -3.69
CA ALA A 171 14.58 15.45 -2.57
C ALA A 171 13.49 14.36 -2.46
N TYR A 172 12.90 13.95 -3.58
CA TYR A 172 11.97 12.83 -3.64
C TYR A 172 12.63 11.55 -3.10
N LEU A 173 13.86 11.26 -3.54
CA LEU A 173 14.57 10.05 -3.11
C LEU A 173 14.93 10.09 -1.61
N LYS A 174 15.26 11.26 -1.06
CA LYS A 174 15.45 11.43 0.39
C LYS A 174 14.16 11.20 1.18
N GLU A 175 13.01 11.65 0.68
CA GLU A 175 11.73 11.35 1.34
C GLU A 175 11.40 9.85 1.27
N ARG A 176 11.68 9.17 0.15
CA ARG A 176 11.56 7.70 0.07
C ARG A 176 12.47 6.98 1.08
N ILE A 177 13.69 7.47 1.32
CA ILE A 177 14.54 6.94 2.41
C ILE A 177 13.88 7.18 3.79
N SER A 178 13.28 8.35 4.00
CA SER A 178 12.56 8.69 5.23
C SER A 178 11.40 7.73 5.47
N ASP A 179 10.60 7.42 4.43
CA ASP A 179 9.55 6.40 4.46
C ASP A 179 10.10 5.05 4.93
N GLY A 180 11.18 4.59 4.30
CA GLY A 180 11.76 3.28 4.63
C GLY A 180 12.23 3.23 6.09
N LYS A 181 12.82 4.32 6.60
CA LYS A 181 13.19 4.43 8.02
C LYS A 181 11.97 4.43 8.95
N ARG A 182 10.85 5.04 8.55
CA ARG A 182 9.58 4.97 9.31
C ARG A 182 9.06 3.55 9.36
N LYS A 183 9.09 2.82 8.24
CA LYS A 183 8.68 1.40 8.15
C LYS A 183 9.58 0.47 8.98
N LEU A 184 10.90 0.71 9.02
CA LEU A 184 11.80 -0.02 9.94
C LEU A 184 11.38 0.14 11.41
N LYS A 185 11.01 1.36 11.84
CA LYS A 185 10.52 1.59 13.20
C LYS A 185 9.22 0.84 13.50
N GLN A 186 8.41 0.58 12.47
CA GLN A 186 7.19 -0.25 12.56
C GLN A 186 7.48 -1.76 12.54
N LYS A 187 8.77 -2.17 12.49
CA LYS A 187 9.21 -3.56 12.26
C LYS A 187 8.77 -4.13 10.91
N ASP A 188 8.47 -3.25 9.94
CA ASP A 188 8.16 -3.61 8.56
C ASP A 188 9.42 -3.62 7.71
N LEU A 189 10.23 -4.68 7.87
CA LEU A 189 11.49 -4.83 7.14
C LEU A 189 11.27 -4.89 5.64
N GLN A 190 10.24 -5.63 5.21
CA GLN A 190 9.92 -5.77 3.79
C GLN A 190 9.54 -4.42 3.16
N GLY A 191 8.64 -3.66 3.81
CA GLY A 191 8.23 -2.34 3.32
C GLY A 191 9.38 -1.33 3.32
N ALA A 192 10.28 -1.40 4.30
CA ALA A 192 11.48 -0.57 4.32
C ALA A 192 12.43 -0.90 3.16
N CYS A 193 12.69 -2.19 2.92
CA CYS A 193 13.53 -2.63 1.83
C CYS A 193 12.95 -2.29 0.47
N GLU A 194 11.62 -2.35 0.29
CA GLU A 194 10.96 -1.88 -0.93
C GLU A 194 11.30 -0.41 -1.24
N ASP A 195 11.28 0.47 -0.22
CA ASP A 195 11.63 1.89 -0.39
C ASP A 195 13.12 2.10 -0.68
N PHE A 196 14.01 1.41 0.04
CA PHE A 196 15.45 1.53 -0.16
C PHE A 196 15.87 1.00 -1.53
N MET A 197 15.33 -0.15 -1.93
CA MET A 197 15.57 -0.75 -3.24
C MET A 197 15.04 0.12 -4.36
N PHE A 198 13.89 0.79 -4.17
CA PHE A 198 13.41 1.79 -5.13
C PHE A 198 14.43 2.91 -5.33
N VAL A 199 14.99 3.46 -4.25
CA VAL A 199 16.00 4.54 -4.34
C VAL A 199 17.26 4.08 -5.07
N ARG A 200 17.75 2.88 -4.77
CA ARG A 200 18.88 2.28 -5.49
C ARG A 200 18.57 2.06 -6.96
N ASN A 201 17.40 1.51 -7.27
CA ASN A 201 16.93 1.26 -8.64
C ASN A 201 16.55 2.55 -9.38
N MET A 202 16.55 3.71 -8.71
CA MET A 202 16.51 5.02 -9.35
C MET A 202 17.91 5.58 -9.65
N GLY A 203 18.95 4.75 -9.53
CA GLY A 203 20.35 5.11 -9.80
C GLY A 203 21.00 5.94 -8.70
N SER A 204 20.43 5.96 -7.50
CA SER A 204 20.96 6.72 -6.37
C SER A 204 21.66 5.81 -5.36
N LYS A 205 22.79 6.27 -4.82
CA LYS A 205 23.54 5.57 -3.76
C LYS A 205 23.04 5.88 -2.34
N LEU A 206 22.04 6.75 -2.19
CA LEU A 206 21.53 7.21 -0.89
C LEU A 206 21.03 6.06 0.01
N ALA A 207 20.69 4.91 -0.57
CA ALA A 207 20.16 3.75 0.13
C ALA A 207 21.20 2.65 0.40
N ASP A 208 22.41 2.73 -0.15
CA ASP A 208 23.32 1.58 -0.26
C ASP A 208 23.68 1.00 1.11
N GLU A 209 24.01 1.86 2.09
CA GLU A 209 24.30 1.44 3.46
C GLU A 209 23.09 0.81 4.15
N LEU A 210 21.89 1.38 3.96
CA LEU A 210 20.65 0.86 4.55
C LEU A 210 20.29 -0.50 3.95
N ILE A 211 20.47 -0.68 2.65
CA ILE A 211 20.25 -1.96 1.98
C ILE A 211 21.25 -3.00 2.51
N ALA A 212 22.53 -2.65 2.56
CA ALA A 212 23.58 -3.53 3.07
C ALA A 212 23.41 -3.89 4.55
N GLN A 213 22.68 -3.08 5.32
CA GLN A 213 22.42 -3.35 6.73
C GLN A 213 21.14 -4.16 6.98
N TYR A 214 20.09 -3.95 6.18
CA TYR A 214 18.75 -4.44 6.50
C TYR A 214 18.14 -5.38 5.45
N CYS A 215 18.62 -5.38 4.21
CA CYS A 215 17.93 -6.01 3.07
C CYS A 215 18.73 -7.16 2.47
N HIS A 216 18.85 -8.24 3.25
CA HIS A 216 19.53 -9.49 2.90
C HIS A 216 18.55 -10.57 2.44
#